data_AF-A0A3N7HPW2-F1
#
_entry.id   AF-A0A3N7HPW2-F1
#
_cell.length_a   1.000
_cell.length_b   1.000
_cell.length_c   1.000
_cell.angle_alpha   90.00
_cell.angle_beta   90.00
_cell.angle_gamma   90.00
#
_symmetry.space_group_name_H-M   'P 1'
#
loop_
_entity.id
_entity.type
_entity.pdbx_description
1 polymer ?
#
loop_
_entity_poly.entity_id
_entity_poly.type
_entity_poly.pdbx_seq_one_letter_code
_entity_poly.pdbx_strand_id
1 'polypeptide(L)'
;MFGHVFKFTRSPRPARPEPAAAQAGPYRSAAVNDSYHALFCDDARLFSPRPGERFMPWHALLGSRTASPAAVRGLALDPRTSPTVRALAWHWLRQHSHGVPRAQLNGLVVETGHAQGLDTLAVYADGSVRHIEPNGTPAGLNTHDIHLQFAAVRAVALAQSMLRTLPSPSRRHADAPSPGSVRLSFVASDGLYVDEGPLSLMVHEPMAGRVIRQVDDLRQLALAAWGQRQPPKLVDMVMPQAA
;
A
#
# COMPACT_ATOMS: atom_id res chain seq x y z
N MET A 1 48.06 -56.65 -13.11
CA MET A 1 46.92 -56.49 -12.19
C MET A 1 46.56 -55.01 -12.13
N PHE A 2 45.29 -54.69 -12.37
CA PHE A 2 44.78 -53.36 -12.69
C PHE A 2 44.76 -52.41 -11.49
N GLY A 3 45.26 -51.18 -11.67
CA GLY A 3 45.02 -50.05 -10.77
C GLY A 3 43.86 -49.19 -11.31
N HIS A 4 42.75 -49.14 -10.58
CA HIS A 4 41.62 -48.25 -10.87
C HIS A 4 41.84 -46.88 -10.20
N VAL A 5 41.90 -45.82 -10.99
CA VAL A 5 41.88 -44.42 -10.53
C VAL A 5 40.44 -43.92 -10.55
N PHE A 6 39.86 -43.67 -9.37
CA PHE A 6 38.56 -43.00 -9.24
C PHE A 6 38.73 -41.48 -9.46
N LYS A 7 38.08 -40.94 -10.50
CA LYS A 7 37.94 -39.49 -10.71
C LYS A 7 36.72 -38.98 -9.94
N PHE A 8 36.96 -38.16 -8.92
CA PHE A 8 35.91 -37.38 -8.26
C PHE A 8 35.48 -36.21 -9.14
N THR A 9 34.31 -36.31 -9.78
CA THR A 9 33.62 -35.16 -10.37
C THR A 9 32.94 -34.37 -9.25
N ARG A 10 33.45 -33.16 -8.95
CA ARG A 10 32.76 -32.21 -8.07
C ARG A 10 31.49 -31.73 -8.76
N SER A 11 30.33 -32.00 -8.17
CA SER A 11 29.06 -31.42 -8.60
C SER A 11 29.13 -29.89 -8.53
N PRO A 12 28.60 -29.17 -9.52
CA PRO A 12 28.57 -27.72 -9.50
C PRO A 12 27.71 -27.23 -8.32
N ARG A 13 28.29 -26.30 -7.55
CA ARG A 13 27.60 -25.59 -6.46
C ARG A 13 26.39 -24.86 -7.07
N PRO A 14 25.17 -25.00 -6.54
CA PRO A 14 24.03 -24.25 -7.03
C PRO A 14 24.35 -22.76 -6.92
N ALA A 15 24.18 -22.04 -8.02
CA ALA A 15 24.38 -20.60 -8.08
C ALA A 15 23.50 -19.93 -7.02
N ARG A 16 24.08 -19.01 -6.26
CA ARG A 16 23.33 -18.14 -5.34
C ARG A 16 22.30 -17.39 -6.21
N PRO A 17 21.00 -17.41 -5.89
CA PRO A 17 20.03 -16.63 -6.64
C PRO A 17 20.48 -15.16 -6.61
N GLU A 18 20.65 -14.61 -7.81
CA GLU A 18 20.96 -13.20 -8.01
C GLU A 18 19.84 -12.38 -7.35
N PRO A 19 20.16 -11.37 -6.51
CA PRO A 19 19.12 -10.59 -5.86
C PRO A 19 18.29 -9.91 -6.95
N ALA A 20 16.98 -10.19 -6.96
CA ALA A 20 16.04 -9.48 -7.82
C ALA A 20 16.27 -7.98 -7.63
N ALA A 21 16.50 -7.25 -8.72
CA ALA A 21 16.74 -5.81 -8.67
C ALA A 21 15.66 -5.16 -7.81
N ALA A 22 16.08 -4.50 -6.72
CA ALA A 22 15.17 -3.81 -5.83
C ALA A 22 14.31 -2.85 -6.66
N GLN A 23 12.99 -2.90 -6.49
CA GLN A 23 12.12 -1.92 -7.15
C GLN A 23 12.54 -0.53 -6.67
N ALA A 24 12.91 0.35 -7.60
CA ALA A 24 13.19 1.73 -7.27
C ALA A 24 11.98 2.33 -6.55
N GLY A 25 12.21 3.16 -5.54
CA GLY A 25 11.16 3.76 -4.75
C GLY A 25 11.60 5.08 -4.11
N PRO A 26 10.67 5.83 -3.51
CA PRO A 26 10.91 7.20 -3.06
C PRO A 26 11.81 7.31 -1.83
N TYR A 27 12.02 6.21 -1.10
CA TYR A 27 12.82 6.19 0.11
C TYR A 27 14.24 5.68 -0.14
N ARG A 28 15.19 6.09 0.70
CA ARG A 28 16.60 5.69 0.61
C ARG A 28 16.82 4.20 0.86
N SER A 29 15.97 3.57 1.67
CA SER A 29 16.09 2.17 2.07
C SER A 29 15.22 1.26 1.21
N ALA A 30 15.81 0.21 0.64
CA ALA A 30 15.08 -0.78 -0.14
C ALA A 30 13.96 -1.46 0.68
N ALA A 31 14.21 -1.79 1.96
CA ALA A 31 13.21 -2.41 2.82
C ALA A 31 12.01 -1.48 3.13
N VAL A 32 12.25 -0.16 3.17
CA VAL A 32 11.18 0.83 3.31
C VAL A 32 10.40 0.94 2.00
N ASN A 33 11.08 0.89 0.86
CA ASN A 33 10.41 0.85 -0.46
C ASN A 33 9.57 -0.43 -0.64
N ASP A 34 10.02 -1.59 -0.14
CA ASP A 34 9.20 -2.80 -0.13
C ASP A 34 7.92 -2.61 0.69
N SER A 35 8.04 -1.95 1.86
CA SER A 35 6.90 -1.64 2.72
C SER A 35 5.95 -0.63 2.07
N TYR A 36 6.49 0.36 1.35
CA TYR A 36 5.75 1.35 0.58
C TYR A 36 4.98 0.70 -0.57
N HIS A 37 5.64 -0.13 -1.38
CA HIS A 37 5.00 -0.83 -2.50
C HIS A 37 3.91 -1.80 -2.01
N ALA A 38 4.10 -2.42 -0.84
CA ALA A 38 3.08 -3.28 -0.24
C ALA A 38 1.79 -2.54 0.11
N LEU A 39 1.82 -1.20 0.30
CA LEU A 39 0.62 -0.43 0.65
C LEU A 39 -0.46 -0.50 -0.43
N PHE A 40 -0.06 -0.67 -1.69
CA PHE A 40 -0.95 -0.67 -2.85
C PHE A 40 -1.60 -2.03 -3.15
N CYS A 41 -1.16 -3.10 -2.47
CA CYS A 41 -1.76 -4.43 -2.52
C CYS A 41 -1.88 -5.02 -3.93
N ASP A 42 -0.87 -4.82 -4.77
CA ASP A 42 -0.83 -5.28 -6.16
C ASP A 42 0.37 -6.20 -6.48
N ASP A 43 1.15 -6.56 -5.47
CA ASP A 43 2.18 -7.59 -5.57
C ASP A 43 2.14 -8.53 -4.35
N ALA A 44 1.61 -9.74 -4.54
CA ALA A 44 1.51 -10.74 -3.47
C ALA A 44 2.87 -11.18 -2.92
N ARG A 45 3.96 -11.00 -3.68
CA ARG A 45 5.31 -11.38 -3.23
C ARG A 45 5.78 -10.52 -2.06
N LEU A 46 5.34 -9.27 -1.99
CA LEU A 46 5.68 -8.32 -0.92
C LEU A 46 5.05 -8.71 0.43
N PHE A 47 4.12 -9.65 0.43
CA PHE A 47 3.47 -10.18 1.63
C PHE A 47 3.95 -11.59 1.98
N SER A 48 5.02 -12.07 1.36
CA SER A 48 5.60 -13.36 1.74
C SER A 48 5.99 -13.33 3.23
N PRO A 49 5.69 -14.39 4.01
CA PRO A 49 6.01 -14.41 5.41
C PRO A 49 7.53 -14.34 5.61
N ARG A 50 7.97 -13.55 6.58
CA ARG A 50 9.40 -13.47 6.96
C ARG A 50 9.85 -14.77 7.63
N PRO A 51 11.16 -15.04 7.72
CA PRO A 51 11.66 -16.18 8.48
C PRO A 51 11.11 -16.19 9.90
N GLY A 52 10.41 -17.26 10.28
CA GLY A 52 9.76 -17.42 11.58
C GLY A 52 8.30 -16.96 11.64
N GLU A 53 7.78 -16.28 10.61
CA GLU A 53 6.36 -15.93 10.51
C GLU A 53 5.53 -17.12 9.98
N ARG A 54 4.26 -17.16 10.37
CA ARG A 54 3.35 -18.22 9.97
C ARG A 54 2.95 -18.07 8.50
N PHE A 55 3.20 -19.13 7.72
CA PHE A 55 2.67 -19.24 6.38
C PHE A 55 1.15 -19.49 6.42
N MET A 56 0.36 -18.47 6.06
CA MET A 56 -1.10 -18.54 5.97
C MET A 56 -1.57 -19.19 4.65
N PRO A 57 -2.73 -19.89 4.61
CA PRO A 57 -3.25 -20.56 3.41
C PRO A 57 -3.40 -19.65 2.19
N TRP A 58 -3.75 -18.38 2.39
CA TRP A 58 -3.91 -17.42 1.30
C TRP A 58 -2.59 -17.12 0.58
N HIS A 59 -1.42 -17.27 1.24
CA HIS A 59 -0.12 -17.09 0.56
C HIS A 59 0.07 -18.12 -0.54
N ALA A 60 -0.23 -19.40 -0.27
CA ALA A 60 -0.16 -20.46 -1.28
C ALA A 60 -1.18 -20.22 -2.39
N LEU A 61 -2.38 -19.76 -2.05
CA LEU A 61 -3.42 -19.53 -3.03
C LEU A 61 -3.05 -18.37 -3.98
N LEU A 62 -2.65 -17.22 -3.45
CA LEU A 62 -2.32 -16.04 -4.27
C LEU A 62 -0.95 -16.13 -4.94
N GLY A 63 -0.03 -16.93 -4.40
CA GLY A 63 1.28 -17.22 -5.01
C GLY A 63 1.23 -18.24 -6.16
N SER A 64 0.11 -18.95 -6.33
CA SER A 64 -0.03 -19.99 -7.36
C SER A 64 -0.69 -19.44 -8.64
N ARG A 65 -0.08 -19.73 -9.79
CA ARG A 65 -0.65 -19.45 -11.12
C ARG A 65 -1.79 -20.40 -11.50
N THR A 66 -1.90 -21.54 -10.82
CA THR A 66 -2.91 -22.57 -11.09
C THR A 66 -3.96 -22.62 -9.98
N ALA A 67 -4.04 -21.57 -9.15
CA ALA A 67 -5.07 -21.47 -8.13
C ALA A 67 -6.47 -21.46 -8.75
N SER A 68 -7.44 -22.06 -8.05
CA SER A 68 -8.84 -22.04 -8.47
C SER A 68 -9.38 -20.61 -8.39
N PRO A 69 -9.91 -20.04 -9.49
CA PRO A 69 -10.49 -18.70 -9.49
C PRO A 69 -11.66 -18.56 -8.52
N ALA A 70 -12.42 -19.64 -8.30
CA ALA A 70 -13.51 -19.67 -7.33
C ALA A 70 -13.00 -19.53 -5.89
N ALA A 71 -11.88 -20.18 -5.56
CA ALA A 71 -11.26 -20.06 -4.24
C ALA A 71 -10.68 -18.66 -4.00
N VAL A 72 -10.01 -18.08 -5.01
CA VAL A 72 -9.49 -16.70 -4.92
C VAL A 72 -10.63 -15.70 -4.76
N ARG A 73 -11.72 -15.87 -5.52
CA ARG A 73 -12.94 -15.06 -5.35
C ARG A 73 -13.56 -15.24 -3.97
N GLY A 74 -13.52 -16.44 -3.40
CA GLY A 74 -13.92 -16.70 -2.01
C GLY A 74 -13.16 -15.83 -1.01
N LEU A 75 -11.83 -15.74 -1.14
CA LEU A 75 -11.02 -14.82 -0.30
C LEU A 75 -11.43 -13.36 -0.50
N ALA A 76 -11.61 -12.95 -1.74
CA ALA A 76 -11.91 -11.57 -2.10
C ALA A 76 -13.29 -11.09 -1.59
N LEU A 77 -14.24 -12.02 -1.46
CA LEU A 77 -15.61 -11.77 -0.98
C LEU A 77 -15.78 -12.00 0.52
N ASP A 78 -14.88 -12.69 1.21
CA ASP A 78 -15.03 -12.98 2.65
C ASP A 78 -14.79 -11.70 3.48
N PRO A 79 -15.82 -11.15 4.16
CA PRO A 79 -15.68 -9.92 4.94
C PRO A 79 -14.73 -10.07 6.14
N ARG A 80 -14.43 -11.29 6.58
CA ARG A 80 -13.49 -11.60 7.68
C ARG A 80 -12.04 -11.56 7.22
N THR A 81 -11.79 -11.60 5.92
CA THR A 81 -10.45 -11.47 5.34
C THR A 81 -10.03 -10.00 5.37
N SER A 82 -8.76 -9.74 5.72
CA SER A 82 -8.24 -8.37 5.77
C SER A 82 -8.40 -7.68 4.40
N PRO A 83 -8.68 -6.36 4.37
CA PRO A 83 -8.87 -5.65 3.11
C PRO A 83 -7.65 -5.72 2.18
N THR A 84 -6.43 -5.81 2.75
CA THR A 84 -5.19 -6.00 1.98
C THR A 84 -5.18 -7.34 1.22
N VAL A 85 -5.56 -8.44 1.89
CA VAL A 85 -5.65 -9.76 1.25
C VAL A 85 -6.80 -9.79 0.24
N ARG A 86 -7.93 -9.14 0.52
CA ARG A 86 -9.01 -9.00 -0.47
C ARG A 86 -8.56 -8.22 -1.71
N ALA A 87 -7.82 -7.13 -1.54
CA ALA A 87 -7.25 -6.36 -2.63
C ALA A 87 -6.27 -7.19 -3.48
N LEU A 88 -5.38 -7.95 -2.83
CA LEU A 88 -4.48 -8.89 -3.53
C LEU A 88 -5.25 -9.98 -4.30
N ALA A 89 -6.33 -10.51 -3.73
CA ALA A 89 -7.18 -11.49 -4.39
C ALA A 89 -7.89 -10.90 -5.62
N TRP A 90 -8.40 -9.66 -5.51
CA TRP A 90 -8.95 -8.94 -6.67
C TRP A 90 -7.90 -8.66 -7.75
N HIS A 91 -6.70 -8.26 -7.35
CA HIS A 91 -5.59 -8.08 -8.26
C HIS A 91 -5.24 -9.38 -9.01
N TRP A 92 -5.14 -10.51 -8.28
CA TRP A 92 -4.88 -11.83 -8.88
C TRP A 92 -5.96 -12.19 -9.92
N LEU A 93 -7.25 -12.00 -9.59
CA LEU A 93 -8.36 -12.29 -10.51
C LEU A 93 -8.25 -11.48 -11.80
N ARG A 94 -7.90 -10.19 -11.72
CA ARG A 94 -7.70 -9.34 -12.90
C ARG A 94 -6.50 -9.78 -13.74
N GLN A 95 -5.37 -10.10 -13.12
CA GLN A 95 -4.20 -10.59 -13.84
C GLN A 95 -4.48 -11.89 -14.61
N HIS A 96 -5.44 -12.69 -14.13
CA HIS A 96 -5.88 -13.94 -14.77
C HIS A 96 -7.17 -13.76 -15.59
N SER A 97 -7.52 -12.52 -15.98
CA SER A 97 -8.66 -12.20 -16.86
C SER A 97 -10.04 -12.64 -16.33
N HIS A 98 -10.20 -12.74 -15.02
CA HIS A 98 -11.49 -12.97 -14.38
C HIS A 98 -12.18 -11.65 -14.05
N GLY A 99 -13.51 -11.62 -14.22
CA GLY A 99 -14.31 -10.45 -13.84
C GLY A 99 -14.28 -10.18 -12.33
N VAL A 100 -14.29 -8.90 -11.97
CA VAL A 100 -14.31 -8.40 -10.58
C VAL A 100 -15.34 -7.28 -10.45
N PRO A 101 -15.86 -7.00 -9.23
CA PRO A 101 -16.70 -5.83 -9.00
C PRO A 101 -15.99 -4.54 -9.39
N ARG A 102 -16.72 -3.56 -9.91
CA ARG A 102 -16.18 -2.23 -10.23
C ARG A 102 -16.14 -1.37 -8.97
N ALA A 103 -15.05 -0.64 -8.74
CA ALA A 103 -14.95 0.44 -7.76
C ALA A 103 -15.33 0.07 -6.30
N GLN A 104 -15.06 -1.17 -5.86
CA GLN A 104 -15.17 -1.55 -4.45
C GLN A 104 -13.86 -1.22 -3.73
N LEU A 105 -13.87 -0.22 -2.85
CA LEU A 105 -12.68 0.27 -2.16
C LEU A 105 -12.26 -0.69 -1.03
N ASN A 106 -10.97 -1.05 -1.03
CA ASN A 106 -10.33 -1.82 0.04
C ASN A 106 -9.42 -0.96 0.92
N GLY A 107 -8.87 0.12 0.36
CA GLY A 107 -8.08 1.10 1.10
C GLY A 107 -7.76 2.36 0.30
N LEU A 108 -7.24 3.36 0.99
CA LEU A 108 -6.76 4.62 0.46
C LEU A 108 -5.31 4.80 0.89
N VAL A 109 -4.43 5.12 -0.06
CA VAL A 109 -3.05 5.54 0.19
C VAL A 109 -2.96 7.03 -0.15
N VAL A 110 -2.46 7.82 0.78
CA VAL A 110 -2.23 9.26 0.61
C VAL A 110 -0.75 9.53 0.69
N GLU A 111 -0.24 10.13 -0.37
CA GLU A 111 1.17 10.48 -0.53
C GLU A 111 1.29 12.00 -0.58
N THR A 112 2.07 12.60 0.31
CA THR A 112 2.35 14.05 0.30
C THR A 112 3.83 14.28 0.01
N GLY A 113 4.13 15.00 -1.07
CA GLY A 113 5.49 15.36 -1.43
C GLY A 113 6.01 16.47 -0.53
N HIS A 114 7.12 16.23 0.16
CA HIS A 114 7.84 17.23 0.95
C HIS A 114 9.24 17.47 0.37
N ALA A 115 9.84 18.62 0.68
CA ALA A 115 11.22 18.91 0.32
C ALA A 115 12.22 17.88 0.90
N GLN A 116 11.88 17.25 2.03
CA GLN A 116 12.72 16.28 2.73
C GLN A 116 12.46 14.82 2.32
N GLY A 117 11.40 14.54 1.56
CA GLY A 117 11.00 13.17 1.20
C GLY A 117 9.50 13.03 1.01
N LEU A 118 8.99 11.81 1.16
CA LEU A 118 7.59 11.47 0.92
C LEU A 118 6.89 11.08 2.23
N ASP A 119 5.81 11.75 2.60
CA ASP A 119 4.93 11.28 3.68
C ASP A 119 3.89 10.34 3.07
N THR A 120 3.78 9.10 3.54
CA THR A 120 2.80 8.13 3.02
C THR A 120 1.95 7.54 4.13
N LEU A 121 0.63 7.77 4.05
CA LEU A 121 -0.35 7.18 4.96
C LEU A 121 -1.30 6.26 4.19
N ALA A 122 -1.38 4.99 4.58
CA ALA A 122 -2.36 4.05 4.06
C ALA A 122 -3.41 3.72 5.12
N VAL A 123 -4.68 3.69 4.70
CA VAL A 123 -5.83 3.38 5.55
C VAL A 123 -6.72 2.38 4.83
N TYR A 124 -7.17 1.35 5.54
CA TYR A 124 -7.94 0.26 4.94
C TYR A 124 -9.35 0.16 5.52
N ALA A 125 -10.23 -0.56 4.82
CA ALA A 125 -11.66 -0.64 5.15
C ALA A 125 -11.96 -1.27 6.53
N ASP A 126 -11.00 -1.96 7.15
CA ASP A 126 -11.10 -2.50 8.51
C ASP A 126 -10.61 -1.50 9.59
N GLY A 127 -10.20 -0.30 9.17
CA GLY A 127 -9.65 0.75 10.00
C GLY A 127 -8.16 0.58 10.32
N SER A 128 -7.48 -0.41 9.72
CA SER A 128 -6.02 -0.51 9.86
C SER A 128 -5.32 0.66 9.16
N VAL A 129 -4.25 1.14 9.79
CA VAL A 129 -3.45 2.29 9.34
C VAL A 129 -1.99 1.90 9.28
N ARG A 130 -1.29 2.36 8.23
CA ARG A 130 0.17 2.25 8.07
C ARG A 130 0.71 3.61 7.67
N HIS A 131 1.84 4.01 8.25
CA HIS A 131 2.45 5.30 7.97
C HIS A 131 3.94 5.13 7.67
N ILE A 132 4.45 5.90 6.73
CA ILE A 132 5.87 6.06 6.48
C ILE A 132 6.14 7.55 6.49
N GLU A 133 6.97 7.99 7.43
CA GLU A 133 7.38 9.38 7.56
C GLU A 133 8.23 9.85 6.36
N PRO A 134 8.37 11.17 6.12
CA PRO A 134 9.21 11.73 5.06
C PRO A 134 10.66 11.23 5.05
N ASN A 135 11.21 10.93 6.22
CA ASN A 135 12.57 10.41 6.38
C ASN A 135 12.69 8.90 6.07
N GLY A 136 11.57 8.22 5.77
CA GLY A 136 11.49 6.77 5.54
C GLY A 136 11.33 5.93 6.80
N THR A 137 11.03 6.52 7.95
CA THR A 137 10.74 5.77 9.19
C THR A 137 9.33 5.20 9.10
N PRO A 138 9.15 3.86 9.06
CA PRO A 138 7.83 3.28 9.15
C PRO A 138 7.27 3.47 10.57
N ALA A 139 6.06 3.98 10.66
CA ALA A 139 5.30 4.15 11.89
C ALA A 139 3.96 3.43 11.78
N GLY A 140 3.48 2.91 12.90
CA GLY A 140 2.16 2.29 12.97
C GLY A 140 2.05 0.89 12.40
N LEU A 141 1.91 -0.09 13.30
CA LEU A 141 1.19 -1.33 13.00
C LEU A 141 0.21 -1.57 14.14
N ASN A 142 -1.06 -1.82 13.80
CA ASN A 142 -2.08 -2.38 14.69
C ASN A 142 -2.23 -1.66 16.04
N THR A 143 -2.86 -0.49 16.01
CA THR A 143 -3.39 0.12 17.24
C THR A 143 -4.83 -0.34 17.47
N HIS A 144 -5.13 -0.70 18.72
CA HIS A 144 -6.49 -0.99 19.19
C HIS A 144 -7.20 0.30 19.65
N ASP A 145 -6.66 1.47 19.28
CA ASP A 145 -7.29 2.75 19.54
C ASP A 145 -8.56 2.90 18.69
N ILE A 146 -9.69 2.91 19.39
CA ILE A 146 -11.02 2.97 18.77
C ILE A 146 -11.26 4.30 18.04
N HIS A 147 -10.68 5.41 18.51
CA HIS A 147 -10.80 6.70 17.84
C HIS A 147 -10.03 6.71 16.52
N LEU A 148 -8.83 6.11 16.51
CA LEU A 148 -8.08 5.96 15.27
C LEU A 148 -8.83 5.07 14.28
N GLN A 149 -9.36 3.94 14.74
CA GLN A 149 -10.11 3.02 13.89
C GLN A 149 -11.34 3.71 13.28
N PHE A 150 -12.11 4.46 14.07
CA PHE A 150 -13.26 5.21 13.56
C PHE A 150 -12.87 6.29 12.55
N ALA A 151 -11.78 7.02 12.80
CA ALA A 151 -11.28 8.03 11.86
C ALA A 151 -10.81 7.40 10.54
N ALA A 152 -10.16 6.23 10.59
CA ALA A 152 -9.72 5.50 9.41
C ALA A 152 -10.90 4.97 8.58
N VAL A 153 -11.89 4.34 9.22
CA VAL A 153 -13.12 3.89 8.54
C VAL A 153 -13.86 5.06 7.88
N ARG A 154 -13.93 6.21 8.56
CA ARG A 154 -14.53 7.43 8.02
C ARG A 154 -13.77 7.95 6.79
N ALA A 155 -12.44 7.95 6.82
CA ALA A 155 -11.60 8.34 5.68
C ALA A 155 -11.89 7.45 4.46
N VAL A 156 -11.94 6.13 4.65
CA VAL A 156 -12.27 5.17 3.58
C VAL A 156 -13.68 5.38 3.04
N ALA A 157 -14.68 5.66 3.90
CA ALA A 157 -16.04 5.93 3.45
C ALA A 157 -16.17 7.20 2.58
N LEU A 158 -15.44 8.27 2.94
CA LEU A 158 -15.35 9.48 2.12
C LEU A 158 -14.67 9.19 0.78
N ALA A 159 -13.54 8.48 0.82
CA ALA A 159 -12.79 8.10 -0.36
C ALA A 159 -13.61 7.21 -1.32
N GLN A 160 -14.43 6.30 -0.80
CA GLN A 160 -15.33 5.47 -1.61
C GLN A 160 -16.36 6.31 -2.38
N SER A 161 -16.77 7.47 -1.83
CA SER A 161 -17.67 8.39 -2.53
C SER A 161 -16.96 9.13 -3.66
N MET A 162 -15.70 9.52 -3.45
CA MET A 162 -14.85 10.11 -4.49
C MET A 162 -14.47 9.12 -5.59
N LEU A 163 -14.14 7.88 -5.24
CA LEU A 163 -13.82 6.83 -6.21
C LEU A 163 -14.91 6.66 -7.29
N ARG A 164 -16.18 6.86 -6.93
CA ARG A 164 -17.32 6.74 -7.86
C ARG A 164 -17.35 7.82 -8.94
N THR A 165 -16.66 8.94 -8.75
CA THR A 165 -16.60 10.04 -9.75
C THR A 165 -15.37 9.94 -10.65
N LEU A 166 -14.40 9.08 -10.32
CA LEU A 166 -13.18 8.91 -11.10
C LEU A 166 -13.43 8.05 -12.36
N PRO A 167 -12.82 8.39 -13.51
CA PRO A 167 -13.19 7.81 -14.81
C PRO A 167 -12.79 6.33 -14.95
N SER A 168 -11.54 5.98 -14.65
CA SER A 168 -10.99 4.64 -14.84
C SER A 168 -9.76 4.42 -13.95
N PRO A 169 -9.44 3.16 -13.60
CA PRO A 169 -8.22 2.87 -12.86
C PRO A 169 -6.98 3.22 -13.68
N SER A 170 -5.95 3.67 -12.98
CA SER A 170 -4.61 3.91 -13.49
C SER A 170 -3.96 2.62 -13.97
N ARG A 171 -3.24 2.69 -15.09
CA ARG A 171 -2.55 1.53 -15.69
C ARG A 171 -1.19 1.23 -15.08
N ARG A 172 -0.60 2.17 -14.34
CA ARG A 172 0.73 2.06 -13.74
C ARG A 172 0.80 2.84 -12.43
N HIS A 173 1.69 2.41 -11.55
CA HIS A 173 2.24 3.28 -10.52
C HIS A 173 3.00 4.41 -11.18
N ALA A 174 2.64 5.64 -10.84
CA ALA A 174 3.42 6.82 -11.21
C ALA A 174 4.54 7.03 -10.19
N ASP A 175 5.59 7.75 -10.60
CA ASP A 175 6.65 8.20 -9.69
C ASP A 175 6.04 8.97 -8.52
N ALA A 176 6.69 9.03 -7.36
CA ALA A 176 6.15 9.75 -6.21
C ALA A 176 5.77 11.22 -6.53
N PRO A 177 4.73 11.79 -5.90
CA PRO A 177 4.32 13.16 -6.15
C PRO A 177 5.45 14.15 -5.84
N SER A 178 5.55 15.19 -6.66
CA SER A 178 6.54 16.26 -6.47
C SER A 178 6.32 17.01 -5.15
N PRO A 179 7.36 17.65 -4.57
CA PRO A 179 7.20 18.48 -3.37
C PRO A 179 6.09 19.53 -3.52
N GLY A 180 5.20 19.61 -2.53
CA GLY A 180 4.02 20.50 -2.56
C GLY A 180 2.79 19.92 -3.25
N SER A 181 2.88 18.72 -3.82
CA SER A 181 1.75 17.97 -4.37
C SER A 181 1.27 16.89 -3.41
N VAL A 182 0.02 16.48 -3.59
CA VAL A 182 -0.58 15.33 -2.90
C VAL A 182 -1.17 14.37 -3.93
N ARG A 183 -1.03 13.07 -3.68
CA ARG A 183 -1.65 12.00 -4.45
C ARG A 183 -2.57 11.18 -3.56
N LEU A 184 -3.78 10.95 -4.04
CA LEU A 184 -4.78 10.07 -3.47
C LEU A 184 -4.88 8.81 -4.35
N SER A 185 -4.41 7.69 -3.81
CA SER A 185 -4.36 6.40 -4.48
C SER A 185 -5.41 5.46 -3.87
N PHE A 186 -6.43 5.09 -4.64
CA PHE A 186 -7.58 4.30 -4.18
C PHE A 186 -7.39 2.83 -4.58
N VAL A 187 -7.17 1.96 -3.59
CA VAL A 187 -7.01 0.52 -3.78
C VAL A 187 -8.38 -0.13 -3.94
N ALA A 188 -8.87 -0.24 -5.18
CA ALA A 188 -10.17 -0.80 -5.51
C ALA A 188 -10.08 -2.22 -6.10
N SER A 189 -11.21 -2.94 -6.09
CA SER A 189 -11.33 -4.29 -6.66
C SER A 189 -10.93 -4.37 -8.13
N ASP A 190 -11.28 -3.36 -8.93
CA ASP A 190 -10.99 -3.32 -10.36
C ASP A 190 -9.69 -2.61 -10.74
N GLY A 191 -8.99 -2.02 -9.76
CA GLY A 191 -7.70 -1.38 -9.98
C GLY A 191 -7.34 -0.30 -8.98
N LEU A 192 -6.17 0.28 -9.22
CA LEU A 192 -5.73 1.46 -8.50
C LEU A 192 -6.29 2.68 -9.22
N TYR A 193 -7.04 3.54 -8.54
CA TYR A 193 -7.40 4.84 -9.08
C TYR A 193 -6.49 5.89 -8.46
N VAL A 194 -6.19 6.94 -9.20
CA VAL A 194 -5.30 8.01 -8.75
C VAL A 194 -5.96 9.35 -9.02
N ASP A 195 -5.93 10.22 -8.02
CA ASP A 195 -6.14 11.65 -8.19
C ASP A 195 -4.94 12.38 -7.58
N GLU A 196 -4.37 13.33 -8.32
CA GLU A 196 -3.14 14.01 -7.94
C GLU A 196 -3.16 15.46 -8.40
N GLY A 197 -2.58 16.33 -7.59
CA GLY A 197 -2.38 17.72 -7.93
C GLY A 197 -1.65 18.48 -6.84
N PRO A 198 -1.45 19.79 -7.05
CA PRO A 198 -0.91 20.67 -6.02
C PRO A 198 -1.77 20.58 -4.76
N LEU A 199 -1.14 20.36 -3.60
CA LEU A 199 -1.84 20.25 -2.32
C LEU A 199 -2.70 21.50 -2.07
N SER A 200 -2.17 22.68 -2.43
CA SER A 200 -2.86 23.96 -2.30
C SER A 200 -4.17 24.05 -3.09
N LEU A 201 -4.32 23.31 -4.18
CA LEU A 201 -5.57 23.26 -4.95
C LEU A 201 -6.47 22.14 -4.44
N MET A 202 -5.92 20.95 -4.20
CA MET A 202 -6.72 19.79 -3.81
C MET A 202 -7.42 19.95 -2.46
N VAL A 203 -6.84 20.67 -1.51
CA VAL A 203 -7.51 20.94 -0.22
C VAL A 203 -8.78 21.79 -0.36
N HIS A 204 -8.88 22.58 -1.43
CA HIS A 204 -10.04 23.44 -1.72
C HIS A 204 -11.07 22.74 -2.63
N GLU A 205 -10.73 21.61 -3.24
CA GLU A 205 -11.67 20.84 -4.05
C GLU A 205 -12.74 20.19 -3.14
N PRO A 206 -14.04 20.29 -3.47
CA PRO A 206 -15.13 19.83 -2.60
C PRO A 206 -15.04 18.39 -2.08
N MET A 207 -14.57 17.44 -2.89
CA MET A 207 -14.49 16.01 -2.53
C MET A 207 -13.12 15.62 -1.98
N ALA A 208 -12.06 15.85 -2.74
CA ALA A 208 -10.67 15.60 -2.38
C ALA A 208 -10.30 16.38 -1.12
N GLY A 209 -10.71 17.64 -0.98
CA GLY A 209 -10.44 18.43 0.22
C GLY A 209 -11.06 17.85 1.49
N ARG A 210 -12.25 17.22 1.40
CA ARG A 210 -12.86 16.50 2.53
C ARG A 210 -12.06 15.26 2.90
N VAL A 211 -11.61 14.49 1.90
CA VAL A 211 -10.77 13.31 2.11
C VAL A 211 -9.44 13.73 2.76
N ILE A 212 -8.75 14.73 2.21
CA ILE A 212 -7.45 15.22 2.70
C ILE A 212 -7.55 15.71 4.14
N ARG A 213 -8.57 16.52 4.49
CA ARG A 213 -8.77 16.96 5.88
C ARG A 213 -9.00 15.79 6.84
N GLN A 214 -9.84 14.83 6.46
CA GLN A 214 -10.10 13.66 7.29
C GLN A 214 -8.85 12.79 7.49
N VAL A 215 -8.02 12.67 6.46
CA VAL A 215 -6.74 11.94 6.50
C VAL A 215 -5.72 12.68 7.35
N ASP A 216 -5.66 14.02 7.29
CA ASP A 216 -4.77 14.81 8.14
C ASP A 216 -5.17 14.72 9.61
N ASP A 217 -6.47 14.79 9.94
CA ASP A 217 -6.97 14.57 11.29
C ASP A 217 -6.60 13.17 11.81
N LEU A 218 -6.77 12.14 10.96
CA LEU A 218 -6.36 10.78 11.28
C LEU A 218 -4.85 10.68 11.52
N ARG A 219 -4.04 11.31 10.67
CA ARG A 219 -2.58 11.32 10.80
C ARG A 219 -2.16 11.93 12.14
N GLN A 220 -2.75 13.06 12.51
CA GLN A 220 -2.47 13.71 13.80
C GLN A 220 -2.83 12.82 15.00
N LEU A 221 -3.97 12.12 14.93
CA LEU A 221 -4.36 11.13 15.94
C LEU A 221 -3.35 9.95 16.00
N ALA A 222 -2.91 9.46 14.84
CA ALA A 222 -1.97 8.35 14.76
C ALA A 222 -0.62 8.70 15.38
N LEU A 223 -0.08 9.87 15.03
CA LEU A 223 1.20 10.37 15.56
C LEU A 223 1.14 10.60 17.07
N ALA A 224 0.01 11.12 17.58
CA ALA A 224 -0.21 11.24 19.02
C ALA A 224 -0.25 9.86 19.70
N ALA A 225 -0.97 8.89 19.13
CA ALA A 225 -1.07 7.53 19.67
C ALA A 225 0.27 6.77 19.65
N TRP A 226 1.16 7.07 18.70
CA TRP A 226 2.50 6.49 18.63
C TRP A 226 3.54 7.23 19.47
N GLY A 227 3.15 8.27 20.22
CA GLY A 227 4.07 9.07 21.02
C GLY A 227 5.08 9.85 20.17
N GLN A 228 4.75 10.10 18.90
CA GLN A 228 5.61 10.81 17.97
C GLN A 228 5.35 12.32 18.03
N ARG A 229 6.37 13.10 17.66
CA ARG A 229 6.28 14.56 17.64
C ARG A 229 5.32 14.99 16.53
N GLN A 230 4.31 15.80 16.86
CA GLN A 230 3.32 16.26 15.88
C GLN A 230 3.97 17.17 14.82
N PRO A 231 3.98 16.79 13.53
CA PRO A 231 4.30 17.68 12.43
C PRO A 231 3.15 18.67 12.22
N PRO A 232 3.40 19.81 11.55
CA PRO A 232 2.34 20.73 11.17
C PRO A 232 1.22 20.00 10.39
N LYS A 233 -0.01 20.48 10.55
CA LYS A 233 -1.16 19.95 9.80
C LYS A 233 -0.96 20.17 8.31
N LEU A 234 -1.41 19.23 7.47
CA LEU A 234 -1.31 19.35 6.02
C LEU A 234 -1.98 20.64 5.52
N VAL A 235 -3.06 21.07 6.16
CA VAL A 235 -3.77 22.31 5.84
C VAL A 235 -2.98 23.57 6.20
N ASP A 236 -2.14 23.52 7.24
CA ASP A 236 -1.33 24.66 7.67
C ASP A 236 -0.15 24.90 6.71
N MET A 237 0.27 23.87 5.98
CA MET A 237 1.34 23.96 4.99
C MET A 237 0.96 24.71 3.71
N VAL A 238 -0.33 24.96 3.49
CA VAL A 238 -0.84 25.65 2.29
C VAL A 238 -0.81 27.18 2.45
N MET A 239 -0.66 27.68 3.68
CA MET A 239 -0.58 29.12 3.92
C MET A 239 0.86 29.59 3.72
N PRO A 240 1.16 30.47 2.74
CA PRO A 240 2.40 31.22 2.82
C PRO A 240 2.36 32.01 4.11
N GLN A 241 3.45 31.98 4.90
CA GLN A 241 3.66 33.02 5.91
C GLN A 241 3.58 34.35 5.17
N ALA A 242 2.47 35.07 5.34
CA ALA A 242 2.37 36.45 4.94
C ALA A 242 3.37 37.21 5.83
N ALA A 243 4.54 37.52 5.25
CA ALA A 243 5.46 38.51 5.75
C ALA A 243 5.16 39.85 5.08
#